data_AF-A0A178XF83-F1
#
_entry.id   AF-A0A178XF83-F1
#
_cell.length_a   1.000
_cell.length_b   1.000
_cell.length_c   1.000
_cell.angle_alpha   90.00
_cell.angle_beta   90.00
_cell.angle_gamma   90.00
#
_symmetry.space_group_name_H-M   'P 1'
#
loop_
_entity.id
_entity.type
_entity.pdbx_description
1 polymer ?
#
loop_
_entity_poly.entity_id
_entity_poly.type
_entity_poly.pdbx_seq_one_letter_code
_entity_poly.pdbx_strand_id
1 'polypeptide(L)'
;MGFTTVPDALRAAGRTAGEKAGALRGADCAEPVGRVSGAVPGGRAAAAAGHCREAWTETFAEWCAEAQRFADRLGSAADRYQRGDRAAAGAFPAGPGMRGPR
;
A
#
# COMPACT_ATOMS: atom_id res chain seq x y z
N MET A 1 17.06 11.39 18.40
CA MET A 1 16.16 10.21 18.38
C MET A 1 15.03 10.32 17.34
N GLY A 2 15.15 11.14 16.28
CA GLY A 2 14.03 11.45 15.37
C GLY A 2 13.93 10.61 14.08
N PHE A 3 14.89 9.71 13.82
CA PHE A 3 14.92 8.95 12.55
C PHE A 3 14.34 7.53 12.65
N THR A 4 14.24 6.93 13.85
CA THR A 4 13.63 5.60 14.04
C THR A 4 12.10 5.60 13.94
N THR A 5 11.44 6.71 14.25
CA THR A 5 9.97 6.84 14.15
C THR A 5 9.47 6.78 12.71
N VAL A 6 10.27 7.19 11.74
CA VAL A 6 9.86 7.23 10.32
C VAL A 6 9.80 5.84 9.68
N PRO A 7 10.81 4.95 9.81
CA PRO A 7 10.71 3.55 9.35
C PRO A 7 9.54 2.79 9.95
N ASP A 8 9.28 2.95 11.25
CA ASP A 8 8.20 2.22 11.91
C ASP A 8 6.82 2.74 11.47
N ALA A 9 6.67 4.05 11.29
CA ALA A 9 5.46 4.64 10.71
C ALA A 9 5.24 4.18 9.27
N LEU A 10 6.28 4.11 8.44
CA LEU A 10 6.20 3.60 7.07
C LEU A 10 5.77 2.12 7.03
N ARG A 11 6.31 1.29 7.93
CA ARG A 11 5.89 -0.11 8.04
C ARG A 11 4.45 -0.27 8.52
N ALA A 12 4.04 0.53 9.51
CA ALA A 12 2.66 0.53 9.98
C ALA A 12 1.70 0.95 8.86
N ALA A 13 2.03 2.01 8.11
CA ALA A 13 1.26 2.46 6.96
C ALA A 13 1.19 1.39 5.86
N GLY A 14 2.32 0.72 5.55
CA GLY A 14 2.36 -0.39 4.59
C GLY A 14 1.47 -1.57 4.99
N ARG A 15 1.52 -2.01 6.25
CA ARG A 15 0.63 -3.06 6.77
C ARG A 15 -0.84 -2.68 6.66
N THR A 16 -1.19 -1.48 7.13
CA THR A 16 -2.57 -0.98 7.05
C THR A 16 -3.05 -0.91 5.61
N ALA A 17 -2.22 -0.41 4.68
CA ALA A 17 -2.57 -0.36 3.26
C ALA A 17 -2.80 -1.77 2.67
N GLY A 18 -1.93 -2.73 2.99
CA GLY A 18 -2.08 -4.12 2.56
C GLY A 18 -3.34 -4.80 3.12
N GLU A 19 -3.64 -4.59 4.40
CA GLU A 19 -4.86 -5.09 5.05
C GLU A 19 -6.13 -4.53 4.40
N LYS A 20 -6.17 -3.22 4.16
CA LYS A 20 -7.32 -2.57 3.50
C LYS A 20 -7.47 -3.06 2.06
N ALA A 21 -6.39 -3.16 1.30
CA ALA A 21 -6.42 -3.69 -0.07
C ALA A 21 -6.85 -5.17 -0.12
N GLY A 22 -6.46 -5.97 0.88
CA GLY A 22 -6.92 -7.34 1.06
C GLY A 22 -8.43 -7.43 1.36
N ALA A 23 -8.91 -6.63 2.30
CA ALA A 23 -10.33 -6.57 2.66
C ALA A 23 -11.20 -6.11 1.48
N LEU A 24 -10.72 -5.13 0.70
CA LEU A 24 -11.41 -4.63 -0.49
C LEU A 24 -11.49 -5.70 -1.60
N ARG A 25 -10.42 -6.45 -1.86
CA ARG A 25 -10.47 -7.59 -2.80
C ARG A 25 -11.48 -8.66 -2.39
N GLY A 26 -11.68 -8.86 -1.09
CA GLY A 26 -12.68 -9.79 -0.56
C GLY A 26 -14.13 -9.28 -0.67
N ALA A 27 -14.33 -7.97 -0.84
CA ALA A 27 -15.65 -7.40 -1.09
C ALA A 27 -15.95 -7.51 -2.59
N ASP A 28 -16.96 -8.29 -2.96
CA ASP A 28 -17.48 -8.32 -4.32
C ASP A 28 -18.23 -7.02 -4.62
N CYS A 29 -17.49 -5.98 -5.01
CA CYS A 29 -18.06 -4.70 -5.40
C CYS A 29 -18.76 -4.74 -6.76
N ALA A 30 -18.68 -5.85 -7.50
CA ALA A 30 -19.29 -6.01 -8.82
C ALA A 30 -20.69 -6.65 -8.75
N GLU A 31 -21.01 -7.34 -7.65
CA GLU A 31 -22.31 -7.97 -7.39
C GLU A 31 -23.51 -7.02 -7.61
N PRO A 32 -23.52 -5.77 -7.13
CA PRO A 32 -24.65 -4.86 -7.35
C PRO A 32 -24.86 -4.51 -8.84
N VAL A 33 -23.77 -4.39 -9.60
CA VAL A 33 -23.82 -4.14 -11.05
C VAL A 33 -24.36 -5.37 -11.79
N GLY A 34 -24.03 -6.57 -11.30
CA GLY A 34 -24.60 -7.83 -11.79
C GLY A 34 -26.13 -7.89 -11.65
N ARG A 35 -26.69 -7.41 -10.54
CA ARG A 35 -28.15 -7.37 -10.31
C ARG A 35 -28.90 -6.53 -11.34
N VAL A 36 -28.28 -5.46 -11.86
CA VAL A 36 -28.87 -4.62 -12.92
C VAL A 36 -29.06 -5.41 -14.22
N SER A 37 -28.08 -6.24 -14.58
CA SER A 37 -28.16 -7.08 -15.78
C SER A 37 -29.27 -8.14 -15.69
N GLY A 38 -29.50 -8.68 -14.49
CA GLY A 38 -30.59 -9.63 -14.23
C GLY A 38 -31.97 -8.99 -14.21
N ALA A 39 -32.07 -7.71 -13.84
CA ALA A 39 -33.32 -6.96 -13.79
C ALA A 39 -33.79 -6.48 -15.18
N VAL A 40 -32.90 -6.41 -16.19
CA VAL A 40 -33.25 -5.93 -17.54
C VAL A 40 -32.82 -6.95 -18.62
N PRO A 41 -33.49 -8.11 -18.73
CA PRO A 41 -33.08 -9.17 -19.64
C PRO A 41 -33.25 -8.77 -21.12
N GLY A 42 -32.30 -9.15 -21.97
CA GLY A 42 -32.44 -9.15 -23.43
C GLY A 42 -32.34 -7.80 -24.14
N GLY A 43 -32.22 -6.68 -23.42
CA GLY A 43 -32.08 -5.34 -24.00
C GLY A 43 -30.63 -4.85 -24.13
N ARG A 44 -30.41 -3.76 -24.89
CA ARG A 44 -29.12 -3.02 -24.92
C ARG A 44 -28.63 -2.65 -23.51
N ALA A 45 -29.54 -2.43 -22.57
CA ALA A 45 -29.24 -2.16 -21.17
C ALA A 45 -28.56 -3.36 -20.46
N ALA A 46 -28.93 -4.60 -20.81
CA ALA A 46 -28.29 -5.81 -20.25
C ALA A 46 -26.82 -5.91 -20.70
N ALA A 47 -26.56 -5.67 -21.99
CA ALA A 47 -25.21 -5.67 -22.55
C ALA A 47 -24.36 -4.53 -21.96
N ALA A 48 -24.92 -3.33 -21.84
CA ALA A 48 -24.23 -2.19 -21.21
C ALA A 48 -23.92 -2.46 -19.73
N ALA A 49 -24.84 -3.09 -18.99
CA ALA A 49 -24.61 -3.50 -17.61
C ALA A 49 -23.51 -4.58 -17.50
N GLY A 50 -23.46 -5.53 -18.46
CA GLY A 50 -22.39 -6.51 -18.57
C GLY A 50 -21.01 -5.86 -18.75
N HIS A 51 -20.86 -4.98 -19.74
CA HIS A 51 -19.61 -4.24 -19.96
C HIS A 51 -19.24 -3.36 -18.77
N CYS A 52 -20.22 -2.73 -18.12
CA CYS A 52 -19.97 -1.93 -16.92
C CYS A 52 -19.44 -2.79 -15.78
N ARG A 53 -20.00 -3.99 -15.57
CA ARG A 53 -19.51 -4.95 -14.57
C ARG A 53 -18.08 -5.40 -14.87
N GLU A 54 -17.78 -5.72 -16.13
CA GLU A 54 -16.44 -6.14 -16.56
C GLU A 54 -15.42 -5.03 -16.34
N ALA A 55 -15.69 -3.83 -16.87
CA ALA A 55 -14.83 -2.67 -16.71
C ALA A 55 -14.63 -2.30 -15.22
N TRP A 56 -15.69 -2.40 -14.41
CA TRP A 56 -15.59 -2.17 -12.97
C TRP A 56 -14.70 -3.23 -12.28
N THR A 57 -14.87 -4.50 -12.64
CA THR A 57 -14.06 -5.59 -12.07
C THR A 57 -12.58 -5.42 -12.41
N GLU A 58 -12.27 -5.07 -13.67
CA GLU A 58 -10.91 -4.82 -14.13
C GLU A 58 -10.29 -3.61 -13.41
N THR A 59 -10.99 -2.47 -13.43
CA THR A 59 -10.54 -1.23 -12.76
C THR A 59 -10.30 -1.46 -11.27
N PHE A 60 -11.19 -2.20 -10.61
CA PHE A 60 -11.08 -2.49 -9.19
C PHE A 60 -9.89 -3.41 -8.88
N ALA A 61 -9.65 -4.42 -9.73
CA ALA A 61 -8.49 -5.29 -9.60
C ALA A 61 -7.17 -4.53 -9.78
N GLU A 62 -7.09 -3.62 -10.77
CA GLU A 62 -5.94 -2.75 -10.99
C GLU A 62 -5.68 -1.83 -9.79
N TRP A 63 -6.74 -1.20 -9.26
CA TRP A 63 -6.62 -0.34 -8.09
C TRP A 63 -6.13 -1.12 -6.86
N CYS A 64 -6.64 -2.32 -6.62
CA CYS A 64 -6.16 -3.19 -5.55
C CYS A 64 -4.69 -3.60 -5.74
N ALA A 65 -4.26 -3.84 -6.98
CA ALA A 65 -2.88 -4.12 -7.30
C ALA A 65 -1.96 -2.92 -7.06
N GLU A 66 -2.38 -1.69 -7.41
CA GLU A 66 -1.62 -0.48 -7.13
C GLU A 66 -1.54 -0.19 -5.62
N ALA A 67 -2.62 -0.42 -4.88
CA ALA A 67 -2.62 -0.29 -3.42
C ALA A 67 -1.62 -1.27 -2.77
N GLN A 68 -1.52 -2.50 -3.28
CA GLN A 68 -0.51 -3.46 -2.84
C GLN A 68 0.91 -2.97 -3.17
N ARG A 69 1.16 -2.52 -4.40
CA ARG A 69 2.46 -1.96 -4.81
C ARG A 69 2.85 -0.76 -3.95
N PHE A 70 1.89 0.08 -3.57
CA PHE A 70 2.13 1.20 -2.66
C PHE A 70 2.57 0.71 -1.26
N ALA A 71 1.91 -0.31 -0.71
CA ALA A 71 2.31 -0.93 0.56
C ALA A 71 3.76 -1.46 0.51
N ASP A 72 4.13 -2.14 -0.58
CA ASP A 72 5.47 -2.69 -0.77
C ASP A 72 6.54 -1.58 -0.89
N ARG A 73 6.21 -0.47 -1.56
CA ARG A 73 7.08 0.72 -1.67
C ARG A 73 7.32 1.35 -0.29
N LEU A 74 6.32 1.39 0.59
CA LEU A 74 6.49 1.89 1.96
C LEU A 74 7.45 1.00 2.77
N GLY A 75 7.34 -0.32 2.65
CA GLY A 75 8.29 -1.26 3.28
C GLY A 75 9.72 -1.06 2.77
N SER A 76 9.88 -0.94 1.45
CA SER A 76 11.17 -0.69 0.81
C SER A 76 11.80 0.65 1.26
N ALA A 77 10.98 1.68 1.43
CA ALA A 77 11.42 2.97 1.94
C ALA A 77 11.90 2.87 3.40
N ALA A 78 11.16 2.15 4.26
CA ALA A 78 11.55 1.91 5.65
C ALA A 78 12.92 1.22 5.75
N ASP A 79 13.15 0.20 4.91
CA ASP A 79 14.42 -0.53 4.89
C ASP A 79 15.58 0.35 4.39
N ARG A 80 15.31 1.24 3.42
CA ARG A 80 16.31 2.21 2.95
C ARG A 80 16.70 3.19 4.03
N TYR A 81 15.73 3.71 4.80
CA TYR A 81 16.01 4.58 5.94
C TYR A 81 16.85 3.86 7.00
N GLN A 82 16.48 2.63 7.38
CA GLN A 82 17.27 1.88 8.37
C GLN A 82 18.69 1.56 7.92
N ARG A 83 18.90 1.25 6.63
CA ARG A 83 20.26 1.08 6.09
C ARG A 83 21.06 2.37 6.14
N GLY A 84 20.44 3.50 5.79
CA GLY A 84 21.05 4.82 5.90
C GLY A 84 21.46 5.16 7.33
N ASP A 85 20.59 4.91 8.30
CA ASP A 85 20.86 5.15 9.72
C ASP A 85 22.03 4.30 10.22
N ARG A 86 22.09 3.00 9.88
CA ARG A 86 23.21 2.14 10.26
C ARG A 86 24.53 2.61 9.63
N ALA A 87 24.50 3.00 8.37
CA ALA A 87 25.69 3.51 7.68
C ALA A 87 26.19 4.82 8.33
N ALA A 88 25.28 5.73 8.68
CA ALA A 88 25.61 6.97 9.37
C ALA A 88 26.17 6.70 10.79
N ALA A 89 25.59 5.77 11.54
CA ALA A 89 26.08 5.40 12.87
C ALA A 89 27.52 4.87 12.84
N GLY A 90 27.91 4.15 11.78
CA GLY A 90 29.28 3.66 11.59
C GLY A 90 30.26 4.69 11.02
N ALA A 91 29.77 5.81 10.47
CA ALA A 91 30.61 6.84 9.85
C ALA A 91 31.22 7.82 10.86
N PHE A 92 30.69 7.90 12.08
CA PHE A 92 31.26 8.73 13.14
C PHE A 92 32.18 7.89 14.03
N PRO A 93 33.51 8.09 14.00
CA PRO A 93 34.38 7.53 15.03
C PRO A 93 33.97 8.10 16.39
N ALA A 94 34.03 7.29 17.45
CA ALA A 94 33.90 7.76 18.82
C ALA A 94 34.82 8.98 18.99
N GLY A 95 34.23 10.15 19.26
CA GLY A 95 34.98 11.40 19.36
C GLY A 95 36.18 11.23 20.29
N PRO A 96 37.33 11.88 20.01
CA PRO A 96 38.51 11.76 20.85
C PRO A 96 38.10 12.07 22.28
N GLY A 97 38.31 11.10 23.18
CA GLY A 97 37.96 11.25 24.58
C GLY A 97 38.58 12.54 25.10
N MET A 98 37.74 13.53 25.40
CA MET A 98 38.20 14.76 26.04
C MET A 98 38.69 14.37 27.43
N ARG A 99 39.99 14.05 27.53
CA ARG A 99 40.73 14.15 28.78
C ARG A 99 40.73 15.62 29.15
N GLY A 100 39.82 15.99 30.06
CA GLY A 100 39.85 17.30 30.70
C GLY A 100 41.22 17.54 31.34
N PRO A 101 41.69 18.81 31.36
CA PRO A 101 42.96 19.14 31.99
C PRO A 101 42.88 18.82 33.50
N ARG A 102 43.99 18.31 34.01
CA ARG A 102 44.18 17.93 35.42
C ARG A 102 44.21 19.13 36.34
#